data_AF-A0ABD1LB80-F1
#
_entry.id   AF-A0ABD1LB80-F1
#
_cell.length_a   1.000
_cell.length_b   1.000
_cell.length_c   1.000
_cell.angle_alpha   90.00
_cell.angle_beta   90.00
_cell.angle_gamma   90.00
#
_symmetry.space_group_name_H-M   'P 1'
#
loop_
_entity.id
_entity.type
_entity.pdbx_description
1 polymer ?
#
loop_
_entity_poly.entity_id
_entity_poly.type
_entity_poly.pdbx_seq_one_letter_code
_entity_poly.pdbx_strand_id
1 'polypeptide(L)'
;MADSLFFSIAESLIVKLASRAFEEASQVLGVYNNLKDFKETLSLVKAVLLDADQKQEQNHELQEWLKETNRLFYDAEDVLDEFQCQTLLLKL
;
A
#
# COMPACT_ATOMS: atom_id res chain seq x y z
N MET A 1 -2.94 13.83 -13.67
CA MET A 1 -2.59 12.47 -14.14
C MET A 1 -1.81 11.80 -13.02
N ALA A 2 -2.50 11.45 -11.95
CA ALA A 2 -2.05 10.44 -11.02
C ALA A 2 -1.71 9.21 -11.87
N ASP A 3 -0.46 8.77 -11.76
CA ASP A 3 0.05 7.66 -12.56
C ASP A 3 -0.89 6.47 -12.38
N SER A 4 -1.43 5.92 -13.46
CA SER A 4 -2.31 4.74 -13.41
C SER A 4 -1.64 3.56 -12.70
N LEU A 5 -0.31 3.55 -12.71
CA LEU A 5 0.55 2.63 -11.98
C LEU A 5 0.38 2.75 -10.46
N PHE A 6 0.25 3.97 -9.93
CA PHE A 6 0.08 4.18 -8.50
C PHE A 6 -1.22 3.54 -7.98
N PHE A 7 -2.34 3.79 -8.68
CA PHE A 7 -3.62 3.21 -8.30
C PHE A 7 -3.59 1.68 -8.33
N SER A 8 -2.89 1.12 -9.32
CA SER A 8 -2.69 -0.33 -9.42
C SER A 8 -1.90 -0.90 -8.25
N ILE A 9 -0.85 -0.22 -7.78
CA ILE A 9 -0.03 -0.68 -6.65
C ILE A 9 -0.82 -0.57 -5.35
N ALA A 10 -1.47 0.58 -5.11
CA ALA A 10 -2.33 0.75 -3.93
C ALA A 10 -3.40 -0.34 -3.84
N GLU A 11 -4.02 -0.69 -4.96
CA GLU A 11 -5.00 -1.78 -5.03
C GLU A 11 -4.37 -3.16 -4.79
N SER A 12 -3.22 -3.44 -5.39
CA SER A 12 -2.41 -4.65 -5.16
C SER A 12 -2.13 -4.84 -3.66
N LEU A 13 -1.64 -3.80 -2.98
CA LEU A 13 -1.32 -3.85 -1.54
C LEU A 13 -2.57 -4.09 -0.69
N ILE A 14 -3.67 -3.40 -0.98
CA ILE A 14 -4.93 -3.58 -0.26
C ILE A 14 -5.43 -5.02 -0.40
N VAL A 15 -5.34 -5.61 -1.60
CA VAL A 15 -5.73 -7.01 -1.86
C VAL A 15 -4.80 -7.99 -1.12
N LYS A 16 -3.48 -7.78 -1.18
CA LYS A 16 -2.49 -8.59 -0.46
C LYS A 16 -2.76 -8.58 1.05
N LEU A 17 -2.98 -7.40 1.63
CA LEU A 17 -3.27 -7.20 3.07
C LEU A 17 -4.65 -7.76 3.48
N ALA A 18 -5.61 -7.84 2.55
CA ALA A 18 -6.92 -8.45 2.79
C ALA A 18 -6.91 -9.98 2.62
N SER A 19 -5.81 -10.57 2.16
CA SER A 19 -5.72 -12.01 1.93
C SER A 19 -5.64 -12.79 3.24
N ARG A 20 -6.30 -13.95 3.27
CA ARG A 20 -6.31 -14.84 4.45
C ARG A 20 -4.90 -15.33 4.83
N ALA A 21 -4.06 -15.60 3.85
CA ALA A 21 -2.67 -16.02 4.10
C ALA A 21 -1.90 -14.95 4.87
N PHE A 22 -2.13 -13.69 4.54
CA PHE A 22 -1.48 -12.55 5.18
C PHE A 22 -2.05 -12.27 6.58
N GLU A 23 -3.36 -12.41 6.76
CA GLU A 23 -4.01 -12.34 8.07
C GLU A 23 -3.46 -13.40 9.03
N GLU A 24 -3.40 -14.67 8.61
CA GLU A 24 -2.86 -15.76 9.43
C GLU A 24 -1.38 -15.53 9.80
N ALA A 25 -0.57 -15.11 8.82
CA ALA A 25 0.86 -14.86 9.03
C ALA A 25 1.14 -13.69 9.97
N SER A 26 0.41 -12.59 9.77
CA SER A 26 0.55 -11.39 10.61
C SER A 26 0.10 -11.63 12.04
N GLN A 27 -0.87 -12.52 12.27
CA GLN A 27 -1.24 -12.95 13.62
C GLN A 27 -0.13 -13.78 14.28
N VAL A 28 0.47 -14.74 13.57
CA VAL A 28 1.60 -15.55 14.08
C VAL A 28 2.80 -14.68 14.45
N LEU A 29 3.09 -13.68 13.62
CA LEU A 29 4.22 -12.75 13.83
C LEU A 29 3.88 -11.59 14.77
N GLY A 30 2.64 -11.49 15.27
CA GLY A 30 2.23 -10.46 16.23
C GLY A 30 2.09 -9.04 15.66
N VAL A 31 2.04 -8.89 14.34
CA VAL A 31 2.00 -7.61 13.60
C VAL A 31 0.65 -7.31 12.96
N TYR A 32 -0.38 -8.11 13.24
CA TYR A 32 -1.73 -7.99 12.65
C TYR A 32 -2.32 -6.58 12.78
N ASN A 33 -2.30 -6.00 13.98
CA ASN A 33 -2.89 -4.67 14.20
C ASN A 33 -2.12 -3.59 13.42
N ASN A 34 -0.79 -3.65 13.39
CA ASN A 34 0.01 -2.69 12.62
C ASN A 34 -0.30 -2.75 11.11
N LEU A 35 -0.48 -3.96 10.57
CA LEU A 35 -0.78 -4.15 9.15
C LEU A 35 -2.22 -3.81 8.81
N LYS A 36 -3.15 -3.98 9.75
CA LYS A 36 -4.51 -3.48 9.64
C LYS A 36 -4.55 -1.96 9.58
N ASP A 37 -3.87 -1.28 10.50
CA ASP A 37 -3.77 0.20 10.52
C ASP A 37 -3.11 0.71 9.23
N PHE A 38 -2.09 -0.01 8.75
CA PHE A 38 -1.44 0.29 7.48
C PHE A 38 -2.39 0.19 6.29
N LYS A 39 -3.21 -0.86 6.20
CA LYS A 39 -4.24 -1.01 5.16
C LYS A 39 -5.26 0.14 5.18
N GLU A 40 -5.71 0.55 6.36
CA GLU A 40 -6.64 1.67 6.53
C GLU A 40 -6.01 2.99 6.07
N THR A 41 -4.73 3.21 6.42
CA THR A 41 -3.95 4.37 5.97
C THR A 41 -3.79 4.38 4.44
N LEU A 42 -3.42 3.26 3.82
CA LEU A 42 -3.32 3.14 2.35
C LEU A 42 -4.64 3.46 1.66
N SER A 43 -5.77 3.04 2.26
CA SER A 43 -7.11 3.30 1.72
C SER A 43 -7.47 4.78 1.79
N LEU A 44 -7.13 5.46 2.90
CA LEU A 44 -7.30 6.91 3.05
C LEU A 44 -6.45 7.68 2.04
N VAL A 45 -5.18 7.30 1.90
CA VAL A 45 -4.28 7.91 0.93
C VAL A 45 -4.81 7.70 -0.50
N LYS A 46 -5.24 6.49 -0.88
CA LYS A 46 -5.88 6.24 -2.19
C LYS A 46 -7.10 7.15 -2.43
N ALA A 47 -7.93 7.39 -1.41
CA ALA A 47 -9.09 8.28 -1.52
C ALA A 47 -8.69 9.75 -1.72
N VAL A 48 -7.75 10.26 -0.92
CA VAL A 48 -7.22 11.63 -1.08
C VAL A 48 -6.61 11.82 -2.46
N LEU A 49 -5.97 10.79 -3.00
CA LEU A 49 -5.33 10.81 -4.31
C LEU A 49 -6.33 10.85 -5.46
N LEU A 50 -7.45 10.12 -5.35
CA LEU A 50 -8.55 10.22 -6.32
C LEU A 50 -9.12 11.65 -6.38
N ASP A 51 -9.28 12.28 -5.20
CA ASP A 51 -9.78 13.65 -5.11
C ASP A 51 -8.74 14.68 -5.58
N ALA A 52 -7.45 14.38 -5.40
CA ALA A 52 -6.33 15.25 -5.77
C ALA A 52 -6.02 15.22 -7.28
N ASP A 53 -6.20 14.09 -7.97
CA ASP A 53 -5.93 13.98 -9.41
C ASP A 53 -6.77 14.98 -10.23
N GLN A 54 -8.00 15.25 -9.79
CA GLN A 54 -8.87 16.26 -10.40
C GLN A 54 -8.37 17.71 -10.22
N LYS A 55 -7.44 17.94 -9.29
CA LYS A 55 -6.94 19.27 -8.89
C LYS A 55 -5.43 19.46 -9.14
N GLN A 56 -4.76 18.43 -9.65
CA GLN A 56 -3.29 18.36 -9.76
C GLN A 56 -2.72 19.26 -10.87
N GLU A 57 -3.47 19.56 -11.93
CA GLU A 57 -2.94 20.18 -13.15
C GLU A 57 -2.25 21.54 -12.95
N GLN A 58 -2.47 22.22 -11.82
CA GLN A 58 -1.90 23.54 -11.54
C GLN A 58 -1.19 23.65 -10.18
N ASN A 59 -1.00 22.55 -9.44
CA ASN A 59 -0.40 22.59 -8.11
C ASN A 59 0.89 21.75 -8.03
N HIS A 60 2.04 22.43 -8.10
CA HIS A 60 3.36 21.80 -8.03
C HIS A 60 3.65 21.14 -6.67
N GLU A 61 3.18 21.70 -5.56
CA GLU A 61 3.33 21.10 -4.24
C GLU A 61 2.57 19.77 -4.16
N LEU A 62 1.38 19.72 -4.76
CA LEU A 62 0.62 18.49 -4.88
C LEU A 62 1.34 17.47 -5.77
N GLN A 63 1.95 17.89 -6.88
CA GLN A 63 2.74 16.98 -7.73
C GLN A 63 3.94 16.36 -7.00
N GLU A 64 4.65 17.16 -6.19
CA GLU A 64 5.79 16.66 -5.40
C GLU A 64 5.33 15.71 -4.30
N TRP A 65 4.26 16.06 -3.57
CA TRP A 65 3.66 15.19 -2.57
C TRP A 65 3.19 13.85 -3.16
N LEU A 66 2.60 13.87 -4.35
CA LEU A 66 2.19 12.67 -5.09
C LEU A 66 3.39 11.78 -5.41
N LYS A 67 4.51 12.36 -5.86
CA LYS A 67 5.71 11.60 -6.21
C LYS A 67 6.32 10.90 -5.00
N GLU A 68 6.45 11.59 -3.87
CA GLU A 68 6.95 11.00 -2.64
C GLU A 68 6.00 9.94 -2.09
N THR A 69 4.69 10.18 -2.18
CA THR A 69 3.68 9.19 -1.81
C THR A 69 3.79 7.94 -2.67
N ASN A 70 3.96 8.08 -4.00
CA ASN A 70 4.16 6.93 -4.89
C ASN A 70 5.36 6.09 -4.47
N ARG A 71 6.49 6.73 -4.12
CA ARG A 71 7.70 6.03 -3.70
C ARG A 71 7.46 5.19 -2.44
N LEU A 72 6.74 5.72 -1.45
CA LEU A 72 6.41 4.99 -0.23
C LEU A 72 5.57 3.74 -0.49
N PHE A 73 4.72 3.75 -1.52
CA PHE A 73 3.93 2.58 -1.89
C PHE A 73 4.79 1.49 -2.54
N TYR A 74 5.79 1.85 -3.36
CA TYR A 74 6.75 0.88 -3.87
C TYR A 74 7.57 0.25 -2.73
N ASP A 75 8.07 1.06 -1.81
CA ASP A 75 8.82 0.55 -0.64
C ASP A 75 7.94 -0.39 0.21
N ALA A 76 6.65 -0.09 0.34
CA ALA A 76 5.69 -0.96 1.02
C ALA A 76 5.41 -2.25 0.26
N GLU A 77 5.33 -2.21 -1.07
CA GLU A 77 5.16 -3.42 -1.89
C GLU A 77 6.33 -4.38 -1.71
N ASP A 78 7.56 -3.86 -1.78
CA ASP A 78 8.77 -4.66 -1.60
C ASP A 78 8.80 -5.35 -0.22
N VAL A 79 8.46 -4.62 0.86
CA VAL A 79 8.41 -5.17 2.22
C VAL A 79 7.31 -6.22 2.36
N LEU A 80 6.12 -5.99 1.81
CA LEU A 80 5.02 -6.95 1.89
C LEU A 80 5.28 -8.21 1.05
N ASP A 81 5.99 -8.08 -0.06
CA ASP A 81 6.40 -9.21 -0.91
C ASP A 81 7.48 -10.05 -0.23
N GLU A 82 8.45 -9.42 0.43
CA GLU A 82 9.41 -10.13 1.26
C GLU A 82 8.72 -10.88 2.41
N PHE A 83 7.76 -10.23 3.08
CA PHE A 83 6.98 -10.84 4.15
C PHE A 83 6.18 -12.06 3.68
N GLN A 84 5.51 -11.98 2.53
CA GLN A 84 4.81 -13.12 1.92
C GLN A 84 5.78 -14.25 1.59
N CYS A 85 6.96 -13.94 1.04
CA CYS A 85 7.97 -14.93 0.70
C CYS A 85 8.50 -15.66 1.95
N GLN A 86 8.82 -14.93 3.03
CA GLN A 86 9.26 -15.50 4.30
C GLN A 86 8.17 -16.34 4.98
N THR A 87 6.91 -15.90 4.90
CA THR A 87 5.75 -16.65 5.41
C THR A 87 5.57 -17.99 4.70
N LEU A 88 5.77 -18.04 3.38
CA LEU A 88 5.70 -19.28 2.62
C LEU A 88 6.81 -20.27 3.02
N LEU A 89 8.00 -19.76 3.38
CA LEU A 89 9.11 -20.59 3.87
C LEU A 89 8.88 -21.16 5.28
N LEU A 90 8.10 -20.49 6.13
CA LEU A 90 7.72 -20.97 7.47
C LEU A 90 6.58 -22.01 7.46
N LYS A 91 5.92 -22.21 6.31
CA LYS A 91 4.86 -23.24 6.13
C LYS A 91 5.40 -24.58 5.57
N LEU A 92 6.71 -24.73 5.38
CA LEU A 92 7.40 -25.98 5.02
C LEU A 92 8.01 -26.64 6.26
#